data_AF-A0A254S2D2-F1
#
_entry.id   AF-A0A254S2D2-F1
#
_cell.length_a   1.000
_cell.length_b   1.000
_cell.length_c   1.000
_cell.angle_alpha   90.00
_cell.angle_beta   90.00
_cell.angle_gamma   90.00
#
_symmetry.space_group_name_H-M   'P 1'
#
loop_
_entity.id
_entity.type
_entity.pdbx_description
1 polymer ?
#
loop_
_entity_poly.entity_id
_entity_poly.type
_entity_poly.pdbx_seq_one_letter_code
_entity_poly.pdbx_strand_id
1 'polypeptide(L)'
;MSILKKYIDKLQSRKYLQKDRNSITVDDVTIDFPLVFEGNGKMYFFKLDRYVYVKGSRYTKADGKTRDFLLTCLFKKGFMTDGASAPKFAQWIVPDIKKGNDVYNSAPFIHDGLYMYKGTITGADLTREECDDILRGIWRISGMDRVVAGAADLGIKVFAGSTSHWGDDYNNCKHLFVAKLEYR
;
A
#
# COMPACT_ATOMS: atom_id res chain seq x y z
N MET A 1 -43.95 -1.73 -2.15
CA MET A 1 -43.07 -2.33 -1.10
C MET A 1 -41.96 -3.24 -1.64
N SER A 2 -42.13 -3.99 -2.74
CA SER A 2 -41.12 -4.95 -3.26
C SER A 2 -39.79 -4.31 -3.74
N ILE A 3 -39.84 -3.16 -4.41
CA ILE A 3 -38.64 -2.49 -4.97
C ILE A 3 -37.75 -1.90 -3.88
N LEU A 4 -38.36 -1.28 -2.86
CA LEU A 4 -37.63 -0.69 -1.73
C LEU A 4 -36.89 -1.76 -0.92
N LYS A 5 -37.52 -2.92 -0.71
CA LYS A 5 -36.89 -4.08 -0.05
C LYS A 5 -35.70 -4.60 -0.85
N LYS A 6 -35.84 -4.79 -2.16
CA LYS A 6 -34.72 -5.16 -3.05
C LYS A 6 -33.56 -4.14 -3.01
N TYR A 7 -33.87 -2.85 -2.90
CA TYR A 7 -32.86 -1.80 -2.84
C TYR A 7 -32.12 -1.80 -1.50
N ILE A 8 -32.87 -1.98 -0.39
CA ILE A 8 -32.31 -2.14 0.95
C ILE A 8 -31.47 -3.40 1.04
N ASP A 9 -31.96 -4.54 0.53
CA ASP A 9 -31.22 -5.81 0.52
C ASP A 9 -29.95 -5.71 -0.34
N LYS A 10 -29.97 -4.93 -1.44
CA LYS A 10 -28.78 -4.66 -2.28
C LYS A 10 -27.78 -3.70 -1.61
N LEU A 11 -28.26 -2.76 -0.81
CA LEU A 11 -27.42 -1.86 -0.01
C LEU A 11 -26.82 -2.59 1.20
N GLN A 12 -27.60 -3.44 1.85
CA GLN A 12 -27.17 -4.29 2.95
C GLN A 12 -26.19 -5.35 2.46
N SER A 13 -26.45 -6.00 1.31
CA SER A 13 -25.51 -6.96 0.72
C SER A 13 -24.21 -6.30 0.29
N ARG A 14 -24.24 -5.06 -0.24
CA ARG A 14 -23.01 -4.27 -0.52
C ARG A 14 -22.25 -3.91 0.75
N LYS A 15 -22.94 -3.57 1.86
CA LYS A 15 -22.30 -3.33 3.16
C LYS A 15 -21.73 -4.62 3.78
N TYR A 16 -22.40 -5.76 3.59
CA TYR A 16 -21.95 -7.07 4.06
C TYR A 16 -20.76 -7.59 3.25
N LEU A 17 -20.77 -7.44 1.93
CA LEU A 17 -19.67 -7.80 1.02
C LEU A 17 -18.38 -7.02 1.30
N GLN A 18 -18.48 -5.86 1.96
CA GLN A 18 -17.31 -5.06 2.34
C GLN A 18 -16.62 -5.56 3.63
N LYS A 19 -17.20 -6.52 4.36
CA LYS A 19 -16.74 -6.99 5.68
C LYS A 19 -16.17 -8.41 5.70
N ASP A 20 -15.85 -8.99 4.54
CA ASP A 20 -15.36 -10.37 4.46
C ASP A 20 -13.87 -10.54 4.77
N ARG A 21 -13.12 -9.44 4.88
CA ARG A 21 -11.69 -9.41 5.22
C ARG A 21 -11.32 -8.22 6.10
N ASN A 22 -10.13 -8.23 6.69
CA ASN A 22 -9.53 -7.01 7.21
C ASN A 22 -9.30 -6.02 6.07
N SER A 23 -9.35 -4.73 6.35
CA SER A 23 -9.12 -3.70 5.33
C SER A 23 -8.53 -2.43 5.92
N ILE A 24 -7.79 -1.72 5.08
CA ILE A 24 -7.21 -0.41 5.41
C ILE A 24 -7.80 0.66 4.49
N THR A 25 -8.09 1.82 5.07
CA THR A 25 -8.33 3.07 4.33
C THR A 25 -7.22 4.03 4.70
N VAL A 26 -6.59 4.66 3.70
CA VAL A 26 -5.58 5.71 3.90
C VAL A 26 -6.24 7.07 3.71
N ASP A 27 -6.03 7.95 4.68
CA ASP A 27 -6.62 9.29 4.72
C ASP A 27 -5.58 10.38 4.42
N ASP A 28 -4.32 10.18 4.85
CA ASP A 28 -3.25 11.16 4.71
C ASP A 28 -1.86 10.49 4.64
N VAL A 29 -0.93 11.13 3.94
CA VAL A 29 0.49 10.77 3.90
C VAL A 29 1.34 12.00 4.12
N THR A 30 2.17 11.95 5.16
CA THR A 30 3.13 13.01 5.48
C THR A 30 4.56 12.46 5.30
N ILE A 31 5.46 13.29 4.78
CA ILE A 31 6.87 12.94 4.58
C ILE A 31 7.70 14.09 5.17
N ASP A 32 8.61 13.79 6.09
CA ASP A 32 9.39 14.82 6.80
C ASP A 32 10.33 15.61 5.86
N PHE A 33 10.94 14.90 4.93
CA PHE A 33 11.86 15.46 3.94
C PHE A 33 11.66 14.77 2.61
N PRO A 34 11.87 15.46 1.47
CA PRO A 34 11.73 14.85 0.15
C PRO A 34 12.48 13.53 0.04
N LEU A 35 11.87 12.54 -0.61
CA LEU A 35 12.49 11.24 -0.82
C LEU A 35 13.71 11.42 -1.74
N VAL A 36 14.91 11.09 -1.24
CA VAL A 36 16.15 11.22 -2.02
C VAL A 36 16.63 9.82 -2.38
N PHE A 37 16.46 9.45 -3.63
CA PHE A 37 16.83 8.16 -4.16
C PHE A 37 17.45 8.30 -5.55
N GLU A 38 18.32 7.35 -5.90
CA GLU A 38 18.89 7.20 -7.23
C GLU A 38 18.43 5.87 -7.81
N GLY A 39 18.27 5.79 -9.13
CA GLY A 39 17.80 4.56 -9.76
C GLY A 39 17.75 4.65 -11.28
N ASN A 40 17.56 3.50 -11.93
CA ASN A 40 17.60 3.35 -13.38
C ASN A 40 16.27 2.87 -13.99
N GLY A 41 15.15 3.00 -13.27
CA GLY A 41 13.84 2.50 -13.71
C GLY A 41 13.61 1.01 -13.47
N LYS A 42 14.54 0.33 -12.80
CA LYS A 42 14.40 -1.08 -12.37
C LYS A 42 14.72 -1.29 -10.90
N MET A 43 15.55 -0.42 -10.34
CA MET A 43 15.96 -0.46 -8.96
C MET A 43 16.23 0.97 -8.52
N TYR A 44 15.77 1.29 -7.32
CA TYR A 44 15.95 2.56 -6.65
C TYR A 44 16.60 2.32 -5.29
N PHE A 45 17.54 3.19 -4.91
CA PHE A 45 18.21 3.13 -3.63
C PHE A 45 18.17 4.47 -2.91
N PHE A 46 17.82 4.42 -1.63
CA PHE A 46 17.71 5.61 -0.79
C PHE A 46 19.10 6.15 -0.43
N LYS A 47 19.32 7.45 -0.67
CA LYS A 47 20.59 8.12 -0.37
C LYS A 47 20.68 8.59 1.08
N LEU A 48 19.54 8.76 1.73
CA LEU A 48 19.40 9.29 3.09
C LEU A 48 18.27 8.58 3.82
N ASP A 49 18.34 8.59 5.15
CA ASP A 49 17.27 8.09 6.00
C ASP A 49 16.01 8.96 5.82
N ARG A 50 14.85 8.32 5.63
CA ARG A 50 13.58 9.00 5.37
C ARG A 50 12.44 8.37 6.12
N TYR A 51 11.64 9.24 6.75
CA TYR A 51 10.39 8.86 7.40
C TYR A 51 9.21 9.19 6.49
N VAL A 52 8.30 8.25 6.38
CA VAL A 52 6.97 8.42 5.79
C VAL A 52 5.93 8.00 6.82
N TYR A 53 4.91 8.82 6.97
CA TYR A 53 3.80 8.60 7.88
C TYR A 53 2.53 8.41 7.07
N VAL A 54 1.83 7.30 7.33
CA VAL A 54 0.54 7.01 6.72
C VAL A 54 -0.51 7.02 7.82
N LYS A 55 -1.50 7.89 7.69
CA LYS A 55 -2.67 7.93 8.58
C LYS A 55 -3.85 7.31 7.88
N GLY A 56 -4.68 6.64 8.65
CA GLY A 56 -5.84 5.97 8.10
C GLY A 56 -6.65 5.26 9.16
N SER A 57 -7.55 4.41 8.69
CA SER A 57 -8.33 3.52 9.52
C SER A 57 -8.17 2.07 9.10
N ARG A 58 -8.12 1.17 10.08
CA ARG A 58 -8.04 -0.28 9.88
C ARG A 58 -9.29 -0.94 10.43
N TYR A 59 -10.00 -1.66 9.58
CA TYR A 59 -11.08 -2.56 9.97
C TYR A 59 -10.52 -3.96 10.21
N THR A 60 -10.80 -4.52 11.39
CA THR A 60 -10.42 -5.90 11.73
C THR A 60 -11.66 -6.78 11.75
N LYS A 61 -11.66 -7.88 10.97
CA LYS A 61 -12.79 -8.81 10.92
C LYS A 61 -13.00 -9.56 12.23
N ALA A 62 -11.90 -9.90 12.90
CA ALA A 62 -11.93 -10.68 14.14
C ALA A 62 -12.79 -10.04 15.24
N ASP A 63 -12.82 -8.72 15.32
CA ASP A 63 -13.59 -7.97 16.31
C ASP A 63 -14.66 -7.04 15.71
N GLY A 64 -14.73 -6.95 14.38
CA GLY A 64 -15.69 -6.12 13.65
C GLY A 64 -15.51 -4.61 13.87
N LYS A 65 -14.35 -4.16 14.35
CA LYS A 65 -14.08 -2.76 14.69
C LYS A 65 -13.18 -2.07 13.67
N THR A 66 -13.45 -0.79 13.47
CA THR A 66 -12.57 0.14 12.76
C THR A 66 -11.86 1.00 13.77
N ARG A 67 -10.55 1.16 13.62
CA ARG A 67 -9.71 2.01 14.48
C ARG A 67 -8.81 2.87 13.64
N ASP A 68 -8.60 4.10 14.07
CA ASP A 68 -7.65 4.99 13.42
C ASP A 68 -6.22 4.54 13.76
N PHE A 69 -5.29 4.75 12.84
CA PHE A 69 -3.90 4.38 13.02
C PHE A 69 -2.94 5.43 12.46
N LEU A 70 -1.72 5.38 12.97
CA LEU A 70 -0.53 5.97 12.38
C LEU A 70 0.46 4.85 12.07
N LEU A 71 0.79 4.68 10.80
CA LEU A 71 1.86 3.82 10.32
C LEU A 71 3.09 4.70 10.06
N THR A 72 4.16 4.44 10.80
CA THR A 72 5.46 5.11 10.62
C THR A 72 6.39 4.15 9.89
N CYS A 73 6.90 4.58 8.75
CA CYS A 73 7.85 3.85 7.93
C CYS A 73 9.18 4.61 7.90
N LEU A 74 10.28 3.95 8.27
CA LEU A 74 11.64 4.44 8.10
C LEU A 74 12.33 3.63 7.00
N PHE A 75 12.74 4.35 5.97
CA PHE A 75 13.66 3.88 4.95
C PHE A 75 15.07 4.36 5.31
N LYS A 76 15.95 3.45 5.71
CA LYS A 76 17.35 3.78 5.95
C LYS A 76 18.09 3.97 4.64
N LYS A 77 19.16 4.77 4.68
CA LYS A 77 20.13 4.89 3.59
C LYS A 77 20.56 3.49 3.12
N GLY A 78 20.52 3.27 1.82
CA GLY A 78 20.84 2.01 1.17
C GLY A 78 19.65 1.05 1.01
N PHE A 79 18.45 1.38 1.52
CA PHE A 79 17.25 0.60 1.23
C PHE A 79 17.00 0.55 -0.28
N MET A 80 16.71 -0.65 -0.80
CA MET A 80 16.52 -0.91 -2.22
C MET A 80 15.10 -1.40 -2.51
N THR A 81 14.52 -0.90 -3.59
CA THR A 81 13.14 -1.19 -4.03
C THR A 81 13.11 -1.16 -5.55
N ASP A 82 12.30 -2.02 -6.15
CA ASP A 82 12.08 -2.08 -7.60
C ASP A 82 10.97 -1.13 -8.07
N GLY A 83 10.35 -0.38 -7.15
CA GLY A 83 9.36 0.64 -7.48
C GLY A 83 7.98 0.05 -7.71
N ALA A 84 7.19 0.63 -8.61
CA ALA A 84 5.83 0.16 -8.84
C ALA A 84 5.77 -1.19 -9.56
N SER A 85 6.89 -1.65 -10.14
CA SER A 85 7.11 -2.96 -10.78
C SER A 85 5.88 -3.54 -11.49
N ALA A 86 5.17 -2.68 -12.22
CA ALA A 86 3.94 -3.07 -12.89
C ALA A 86 4.27 -4.05 -14.03
N PRO A 87 3.40 -5.03 -14.31
CA PRO A 87 3.56 -5.89 -15.48
C PRO A 87 3.59 -5.06 -16.77
N LYS A 88 4.34 -5.52 -17.79
CA LYS A 88 4.61 -4.77 -19.04
C LYS A 88 3.38 -4.16 -19.70
N PHE A 89 2.22 -4.83 -19.63
CA PHE A 89 0.96 -4.33 -20.21
C PHE A 89 0.38 -3.13 -19.42
N ALA A 90 0.71 -3.00 -18.14
CA ALA A 90 0.27 -1.93 -17.24
C ALA A 90 1.32 -0.82 -17.06
N GLN A 91 2.58 -1.06 -17.42
CA GLN A 91 3.67 -0.05 -17.35
C GLN A 91 3.38 1.23 -18.15
N TRP A 92 2.59 1.13 -19.22
CA TRP A 92 2.17 2.31 -20.00
C TRP A 92 1.16 3.20 -19.26
N ILE A 93 0.50 2.68 -18.22
CA ILE A 93 -0.62 3.34 -17.54
C ILE A 93 -0.23 3.70 -16.10
N VAL A 94 0.59 2.88 -15.44
CA VAL A 94 1.10 3.09 -14.09
C VAL A 94 2.55 3.57 -14.19
N PRO A 95 2.83 4.88 -14.00
CA PRO A 95 4.20 5.38 -14.00
C PRO A 95 4.99 4.75 -12.86
N ASP A 96 6.19 4.27 -13.13
CA ASP A 96 7.00 3.61 -12.11
C ASP A 96 7.36 4.57 -10.96
N ILE A 97 7.93 5.73 -11.30
CA ILE A 97 8.21 6.85 -10.40
C ILE A 97 7.73 8.14 -11.04
N LYS A 98 7.05 8.99 -10.26
CA LYS A 98 6.62 10.33 -10.68
C LYS A 98 7.55 11.39 -10.11
N LYS A 99 8.26 12.09 -11.00
CA LYS A 99 9.14 13.20 -10.62
C LYS A 99 8.36 14.26 -9.83
N GLY A 100 8.83 14.60 -8.64
CA GLY A 100 8.23 15.62 -7.77
C GLY A 100 6.95 15.20 -7.05
N ASN A 101 6.59 13.90 -7.06
CA ASN A 101 5.42 13.39 -6.33
C ASN A 101 5.84 12.30 -5.35
N ASP A 102 6.39 12.72 -4.22
CA ASP A 102 6.92 11.81 -3.19
C ASP A 102 5.81 11.01 -2.49
N VAL A 103 4.59 11.55 -2.41
CA VAL A 103 3.43 10.79 -1.92
C VAL A 103 3.17 9.59 -2.85
N TYR A 104 3.12 9.80 -4.16
CA TYR A 104 2.97 8.71 -5.14
C TYR A 104 4.11 7.69 -5.03
N ASN A 105 5.35 8.17 -4.97
CA ASN A 105 6.54 7.32 -4.95
C ASN A 105 6.66 6.52 -3.63
N SER A 106 6.16 7.06 -2.52
CA SER A 106 6.17 6.35 -1.24
C SER A 106 5.32 5.09 -1.24
N ALA A 107 4.29 5.03 -2.10
CA ALA A 107 3.36 3.90 -2.13
C ALA A 107 4.04 2.57 -2.47
N PRO A 108 4.75 2.43 -3.61
CA PRO A 108 5.48 1.20 -3.92
C PRO A 108 6.59 0.91 -2.90
N PHE A 109 7.31 1.94 -2.42
CA PHE A 109 8.39 1.73 -1.46
C PHE A 109 7.90 1.16 -0.13
N ILE A 110 6.77 1.66 0.38
CA ILE A 110 6.12 1.12 1.59
C ILE A 110 5.61 -0.30 1.30
N HIS A 111 5.01 -0.53 0.14
CA HIS A 111 4.49 -1.84 -0.24
C HIS A 111 5.58 -2.91 -0.24
N ASP A 112 6.71 -2.65 -0.91
CA ASP A 112 7.86 -3.56 -0.94
C ASP A 112 8.40 -3.83 0.46
N GLY A 113 8.58 -2.77 1.26
CA GLY A 113 9.04 -2.88 2.64
C GLY A 113 8.12 -3.75 3.48
N LEU A 114 6.80 -3.53 3.43
CA LEU A 114 5.82 -4.36 4.14
C LEU A 114 5.79 -5.80 3.64
N TYR A 115 5.97 -6.01 2.33
CA TYR A 115 6.03 -7.33 1.70
C TYR A 115 7.23 -8.13 2.17
N MET A 116 8.42 -7.52 2.28
CA MET A 116 9.63 -8.17 2.83
C MET A 116 9.40 -8.74 4.24
N TYR A 117 8.56 -8.07 5.03
CA TYR A 117 8.20 -8.50 6.40
C TYR A 117 6.96 -9.39 6.46
N LYS A 118 6.35 -9.73 5.33
CA LYS A 118 5.04 -10.43 5.29
C LYS A 118 3.99 -9.73 6.16
N GLY A 119 4.01 -8.40 6.17
CA GLY A 119 3.09 -7.58 6.96
C GLY A 119 3.31 -7.64 8.48
N THR A 120 4.25 -8.45 8.98
CA THR A 120 4.61 -8.51 10.40
C THR A 120 5.52 -7.35 10.75
N ILE A 121 4.94 -6.32 11.34
CA ILE A 121 5.61 -5.07 11.72
C ILE A 121 5.41 -4.80 13.20
N THR A 122 6.09 -3.78 13.73
CA THR A 122 5.91 -3.42 15.14
C THR A 122 4.48 -2.93 15.37
N GLY A 123 3.73 -3.60 16.25
CA GLY A 123 2.38 -3.20 16.66
C GLY A 123 1.23 -3.80 15.81
N ALA A 124 1.52 -4.51 14.72
CA ALA A 124 0.50 -5.19 13.92
C ALA A 124 1.05 -6.29 13.03
N ASP A 125 0.25 -7.34 12.84
CA ASP A 125 0.36 -8.25 11.69
C ASP A 125 -0.67 -7.85 10.65
N LEU A 126 -0.20 -7.34 9.51
CA LEU A 126 -1.02 -6.98 8.36
C LEU A 126 -1.17 -8.16 7.42
N THR A 127 -2.37 -8.40 6.90
CA THR A 127 -2.50 -9.32 5.77
C THR A 127 -1.95 -8.68 4.50
N ARG A 128 -1.66 -9.52 3.51
CA ARG A 128 -1.19 -9.03 2.22
C ARG A 128 -2.17 -8.06 1.56
N GLU A 129 -3.46 -8.31 1.68
CA GLU A 129 -4.51 -7.43 1.16
C GLU A 129 -4.54 -6.09 1.88
N GLU A 130 -4.19 -6.04 3.16
CA GLU A 130 -4.04 -4.79 3.93
C GLU A 130 -2.81 -3.99 3.45
N CYS A 131 -1.70 -4.66 3.14
CA CYS A 131 -0.55 -4.03 2.50
C CYS A 131 -0.90 -3.46 1.11
N ASP A 132 -1.67 -4.20 0.32
CA ASP A 132 -2.17 -3.70 -0.97
C ASP A 132 -3.17 -2.52 -0.80
N ASP A 133 -4.01 -2.54 0.25
CA ASP A 133 -4.92 -1.43 0.55
C ASP A 133 -4.15 -0.15 0.90
N ILE A 134 -2.99 -0.26 1.58
CA ILE A 134 -2.09 0.87 1.82
C ILE A 134 -1.58 1.41 0.47
N LEU A 135 -1.04 0.57 -0.40
CA LEU A 135 -0.55 0.96 -1.74
C LEU A 135 -1.64 1.71 -2.54
N ARG A 136 -2.83 1.11 -2.66
CA ARG A 136 -3.98 1.70 -3.36
C ARG A 136 -4.42 3.02 -2.73
N GLY A 137 -4.44 3.07 -1.40
CA GLY A 137 -4.84 4.23 -0.62
C GLY A 137 -3.93 5.43 -0.89
N ILE A 138 -2.61 5.22 -0.81
CA ILE A 138 -1.61 6.26 -1.08
C ILE A 138 -1.69 6.75 -2.52
N TRP A 139 -1.79 5.84 -3.49
CA TRP A 139 -1.95 6.23 -4.89
C TRP A 139 -3.22 7.04 -5.14
N ARG A 140 -4.34 6.68 -4.51
CA ARG A 140 -5.59 7.43 -4.61
C ARG A 140 -5.44 8.87 -4.11
N ILE A 141 -4.86 9.07 -2.92
CA ILE A 141 -4.68 10.43 -2.37
C ILE A 141 -3.64 11.24 -3.15
N SER A 142 -2.68 10.58 -3.82
CA SER A 142 -1.71 11.24 -4.69
C SER A 142 -2.29 11.75 -6.02
N GLY A 143 -3.59 11.55 -6.25
CA GLY A 143 -4.30 11.98 -7.46
C GLY A 143 -4.18 10.99 -8.63
N MET A 144 -3.91 9.70 -8.36
CA MET A 144 -3.97 8.68 -9.42
C MET A 144 -5.39 8.60 -10.01
N ASP A 145 -5.50 8.67 -11.34
CA ASP A 145 -6.77 8.56 -12.04
C ASP A 145 -7.44 7.21 -11.80
N ARG A 146 -8.78 7.18 -11.77
CA ARG A 146 -9.56 5.96 -11.47
C ARG A 146 -9.34 4.83 -12.48
N VAL A 147 -9.08 5.16 -13.75
CA VAL A 147 -8.78 4.17 -14.79
C VAL A 147 -7.41 3.54 -14.55
N VAL A 148 -6.43 4.36 -14.17
CA VAL A 148 -5.08 3.91 -13.79
C VAL A 148 -5.14 3.04 -12.54
N ALA A 149 -5.94 3.45 -11.53
CA ALA A 149 -6.16 2.67 -10.32
C ALA A 149 -6.82 1.31 -10.62
N GLY A 150 -7.77 1.26 -11.55
CA GLY A 150 -8.40 0.01 -11.99
C GLY A 150 -7.43 -0.93 -12.74
N ALA A 151 -6.56 -0.37 -13.58
CA ALA A 151 -5.50 -1.13 -14.25
C ALA A 151 -4.43 -1.62 -13.25
N ALA A 152 -4.07 -0.79 -12.28
CA ALA A 152 -3.17 -1.16 -11.19
C ALA A 152 -3.78 -2.25 -10.30
N ASP A 153 -5.07 -2.20 -9.98
CA ASP A 153 -5.79 -3.25 -9.24
C ASP A 153 -5.76 -4.60 -9.97
N LEU A 154 -5.90 -4.60 -11.29
CA LEU A 154 -5.75 -5.79 -12.10
C LEU A 154 -4.30 -6.29 -12.07
N GLY A 155 -3.32 -5.39 -12.17
CA GLY A 155 -1.89 -5.70 -12.05
C GLY A 155 -1.53 -6.30 -10.69
N ILE A 156 -1.98 -5.71 -9.59
CA ILE A 156 -1.79 -6.21 -8.22
C ILE A 156 -2.42 -7.59 -8.08
N LYS A 157 -3.65 -7.79 -8.58
CA LYS A 157 -4.34 -9.08 -8.47
C LYS A 157 -3.67 -10.20 -9.30
N VAL A 158 -3.06 -9.87 -10.44
CA VAL A 158 -2.48 -10.85 -11.38
C VAL A 158 -0.99 -11.09 -11.12
N PHE A 159 -0.21 -10.07 -10.75
CA PHE A 159 1.25 -10.13 -10.62
C PHE A 159 1.73 -10.09 -9.17
N ALA A 160 1.35 -9.08 -8.38
CA ALA A 160 1.60 -9.11 -6.94
C ALA A 160 0.77 -10.23 -6.26
N GLY A 161 -0.27 -10.69 -6.98
CA GLY A 161 -1.15 -11.85 -6.81
C GLY A 161 -0.45 -13.14 -6.40
N SER A 162 0.70 -13.45 -7.00
CA SER A 162 1.41 -14.70 -6.74
C SER A 162 2.08 -14.68 -5.37
N THR A 163 2.11 -15.83 -4.71
CA THR A 163 2.80 -16.03 -3.42
C THR A 163 4.32 -15.79 -3.51
N SER A 164 4.87 -15.63 -4.70
CA SER A 164 6.31 -15.48 -4.97
C SER A 164 6.93 -14.22 -4.37
N HIS A 165 6.17 -13.12 -4.24
CA HIS A 165 6.70 -11.83 -3.76
C HIS A 165 6.47 -11.60 -2.26
N TRP A 166 5.64 -12.43 -1.61
CA TRP A 166 5.31 -12.25 -0.20
C TRP A 166 6.43 -12.77 0.70
N GLY A 167 7.16 -11.84 1.32
CA GLY A 167 8.37 -12.12 2.11
C GLY A 167 9.61 -12.36 1.27
N ASP A 168 9.60 -11.92 0.02
CA ASP A 168 10.80 -11.89 -0.80
C ASP A 168 11.67 -10.69 -0.38
N ASP A 169 12.94 -10.97 -0.05
CA ASP A 169 13.97 -9.98 0.26
C ASP A 169 15.19 -10.26 -0.63
N TYR A 170 14.95 -10.41 -1.94
CA TYR A 170 15.97 -10.71 -2.95
C TYR A 170 17.19 -9.79 -2.85
N ASN A 171 16.98 -8.51 -2.52
CA ASN A 171 18.04 -7.50 -2.39
C ASN A 171 18.72 -7.50 -1.01
N ASN A 172 18.34 -8.40 -0.09
CA ASN A 172 18.85 -8.52 1.28
C ASN A 172 18.88 -7.17 2.04
N CYS A 173 17.80 -6.41 1.93
CA CYS A 173 17.71 -5.04 2.42
C CYS A 173 16.57 -4.81 3.41
N LYS A 174 15.82 -5.85 3.80
CA LYS A 174 14.72 -5.74 4.78
C LYS A 174 15.12 -5.02 6.07
N HIS A 175 16.34 -5.25 6.55
CA HIS A 175 16.89 -4.65 7.78
C HIS A 175 17.07 -3.12 7.70
N LEU A 176 16.99 -2.56 6.49
CA LEU A 176 17.02 -1.13 6.20
C LEU A 176 15.62 -0.51 6.15
N PHE A 177 14.57 -1.31 6.29
CA PHE A 177 13.19 -0.85 6.46
C PHE A 177 12.70 -1.14 7.86
N VAL A 178 12.09 -0.15 8.51
CA VAL A 178 11.44 -0.31 9.82
C VAL A 178 10.04 0.27 9.73
N ALA A 179 9.05 -0.51 10.17
CA ALA A 179 7.66 -0.09 10.20
C ALA A 179 7.02 -0.31 11.58
N LYS A 180 6.21 0.66 12.00
CA LYS A 180 5.43 0.61 13.24
C LYS A 180 4.01 1.11 13.00
N LEU A 181 3.01 0.33 13.38
CA LEU A 181 1.61 0.72 13.38
C LEU A 181 1.13 0.98 14.81
N GLU A 182 0.57 2.16 15.06
CA GLU A 182 0.00 2.55 16.35
C GLU A 182 -1.45 2.96 16.16
N TYR A 183 -2.37 2.38 16.94
CA TYR A 183 -3.77 2.84 16.96
C TYR A 183 -3.88 4.18 17.69
N ARG A 184 -4.78 5.05 17.22
CA ARG A 184 -5.05 6.40 17.75
C ARG A 184 -6.48 6.51 18.26
#